data_AF-A0A1G3THI0-F1
#
_entry.id   AF-A0A1G3THI0-F1
#
_cell.length_a   1.000
_cell.length_b   1.000
_cell.length_c   1.000
_cell.angle_alpha   90.00
_cell.angle_beta   90.00
_cell.angle_gamma   90.00
#
_symmetry.space_group_name_H-M   'P 1'
#
loop_
_entity.id
_entity.type
_entity.pdbx_description
1 polymer ?
#
loop_
_entity_poly.entity_id
_entity_poly.type
_entity_poly.pdbx_seq_one_letter_code
_entity_poly.pdbx_strand_id
1 'polypeptide(L)' 'MLSRGIQKEWIESALELPSYHEIISDTEEHFFKTIDEFSNRCLKVVVNPTNLKIVTAYFDRNMRKKGCKNENQV' A
#
# COMPACT_ATOMS: atom_id res chain seq x y z
N MET A 1 9.76 -7.14 20.27
CA MET A 1 10.05 -6.08 19.28
C MET A 1 9.00 -6.22 18.19
N LEU A 2 8.10 -5.25 18.09
CA LEU A 2 6.84 -5.38 17.37
C LEU A 2 7.06 -5.48 15.86
N SER A 3 7.28 -6.72 15.37
CA SER A 3 7.05 -7.09 13.99
C SER A 3 5.58 -6.81 13.68
N ARG A 4 5.26 -5.59 13.24
CA ARG A 4 4.09 -5.35 12.39
C ARG A 4 4.26 -6.37 11.27
N GLY A 5 3.50 -7.46 11.30
CA GLY A 5 3.66 -8.63 10.42
C GLY A 5 3.33 -8.32 8.97
N ILE A 6 3.97 -7.29 8.41
CA ILE A 6 3.94 -6.84 7.04
C ILE A 6 5.13 -7.53 6.38
N GLN A 7 4.83 -8.45 5.48
CA GLN A 7 5.86 -9.15 4.73
C GLN A 7 6.47 -8.20 3.70
N LYS A 8 7.79 -8.33 3.49
CA LYS A 8 8.52 -7.55 2.48
C LYS A 8 7.91 -7.75 1.09
N GLU A 9 7.49 -8.98 0.79
CA GLU A 9 6.82 -9.37 -0.45
C GLU A 9 5.57 -8.54 -0.74
N TRP A 10 4.79 -8.15 0.28
CA TRP A 10 3.63 -7.29 0.05
C TRP A 10 4.02 -5.85 -0.26
N ILE A 11 5.13 -5.37 0.32
CA ILE A 11 5.66 -4.05 0.00
C ILE A 11 6.16 -4.06 -1.45
N GLU A 12 6.94 -5.07 -1.83
CA GLU A 12 7.45 -5.24 -3.20
C GLU A 12 6.28 -5.34 -4.20
N SER A 13 5.30 -6.19 -3.94
CA SER A 13 4.11 -6.31 -4.77
C SER A 13 3.28 -5.02 -4.85
N ALA A 14 3.21 -4.23 -3.78
CA ALA A 14 2.55 -2.93 -3.79
C ALA A 14 3.30 -1.87 -4.62
N LEU A 15 4.62 -1.99 -4.76
CA LEU A 15 5.44 -1.11 -5.59
C LEU A 15 5.42 -1.53 -7.06
N GLU A 16 5.42 -2.84 -7.34
CA GLU A 16 5.41 -3.38 -8.70
C GLU A 16 4.01 -3.31 -9.35
N LEU A 17 2.98 -3.69 -8.60
CA LEU A 17 1.60 -3.76 -9.07
C LEU A 17 0.65 -3.14 -8.03
N PRO A 18 0.73 -1.83 -7.75
CA PRO A 18 -0.21 -1.16 -6.88
C PRO A 18 -1.64 -1.30 -7.43
N SER A 19 -2.59 -1.61 -6.55
CA SER A 19 -4.02 -1.52 -6.92
C SER A 19 -4.48 -0.07 -7.04
N TYR A 20 -3.84 0.82 -6.29
CA TYR A 20 -4.10 2.24 -6.35
C TYR A 20 -2.81 3.01 -6.05
N HIS A 21 -2.51 4.02 -6.85
CA HIS A 21 -1.34 4.86 -6.71
C HIS A 21 -1.79 6.31 -6.67
N GLU A 22 -1.27 7.04 -5.69
CA GLU A 22 -1.61 8.44 -5.45
C GLU A 22 -0.32 9.22 -5.23
N ILE A 23 -0.05 10.19 -6.11
CA ILE A 23 1.09 11.08 -6.01
C ILE A 23 0.64 12.28 -5.18
N ILE A 24 1.19 12.43 -3.98
CA ILE A 24 0.88 13.55 -3.10
C ILE A 24 1.74 14.75 -3.46
N SER A 25 3.02 14.52 -3.70
CA SER A 25 4.01 15.55 -4.01
C SER A 25 5.24 14.93 -4.67
N ASP A 26 6.13 15.77 -5.20
CA ASP A 26 7.39 15.34 -5.83
C ASP A 26 8.29 14.52 -4.89
N THR A 27 8.09 14.66 -3.58
CA THR A 27 8.81 13.94 -2.54
C THR A 27 7.98 12.86 -1.84
N GLU A 28 6.72 12.66 -2.22
CA GLU A 28 5.83 11.73 -1.52
C GLU A 28 4.81 11.09 -2.45
N GLU A 29 4.89 9.77 -2.55
CA GLU A 29 3.98 8.91 -3.29
C GLU A 29 3.40 7.84 -2.39
N HIS A 30 2.10 7.58 -2.53
CA HIS A 30 1.38 6.60 -1.75
C HIS A 30 0.92 5.47 -2.69
N PHE A 31 1.40 4.27 -2.42
CA PHE A 31 1.04 3.05 -3.09
C PHE A 31 0.10 2.25 -2.20
N PHE A 32 -0.99 1.76 -2.77
CA PHE A 32 -1.98 0.99 -2.06
C PHE A 32 -2.19 -0.34 -2.75
N LYS A 33 -2.17 -1.41 -1.95
CA LYS A 33 -2.42 -2.77 -2.43
C LYS A 33 -3.39 -3.49 -1.53
N THR A 34 -4.39 -4.12 -2.11
CA THR A 34 -5.27 -5.02 -1.37
C THR A 34 -4.54 -6.35 -1.13
N ILE A 35 -4.47 -6.77 0.13
CA ILE A 35 -3.94 -8.08 0.49
C ILE A 35 -5.12 -8.96 0.89
N ASP A 36 -5.49 -9.88 0.00
CA ASP A 36 -6.67 -10.73 0.18
C ASP A 36 -6.56 -11.60 1.44
N GLU A 37 -5.35 -12.10 1.72
CA GLU A 37 -5.02 -12.91 2.90
C GLU A 37 -5.30 -12.23 4.25
N PHE A 38 -5.38 -10.89 4.29
CA PHE A 38 -5.49 -10.13 5.55
C PHE A 38 -6.89 -9.59 5.86
N SER A 39 -7.93 -10.29 5.41
CA SER A 39 -9.33 -9.89 5.63
C SER A 39 -9.57 -8.45 5.16
N ASN A 40 -9.34 -8.21 3.88
CA ASN A 40 -9.81 -7.01 3.21
C ASN A 40 -9.13 -5.69 3.65
N ARG A 41 -7.91 -5.77 4.17
CA ARG A 41 -7.07 -4.62 4.51
C ARG A 41 -6.30 -4.14 3.29
N CYS A 42 -6.12 -2.83 3.18
CA CYS A 42 -5.24 -2.26 2.17
C CYS A 42 -3.89 -1.93 2.80
N LEU A 43 -2.83 -2.50 2.26
CA LEU A 43 -1.48 -2.08 2.58
C LEU A 43 -1.23 -0.74 1.92
N LYS A 44 -1.00 0.29 2.72
CA LYS A 44 -0.49 1.58 2.28
C LYS A 44 1.02 1.59 2.44
N VAL A 45 1.73 1.89 1.37
CA VAL A 45 3.17 2.07 1.31
C VAL A 45 3.44 3.51 0.87
N VAL A 46 4.09 4.28 1.74
CA VAL A 46 4.50 5.65 1.45
C VAL A 46 5.97 5.61 1.06
N VAL A 47 6.27 6.18 -0.10
CA VAL A 47 7.61 6.20 -0.69
C VAL A 47 7.98 7.64 -0.99
N ASN A 48 9.24 7.96 -0.79
CA ASN A 48 9.84 9.20 -1.23
C ASN A 48 10.63 8.91 -2.50
N PRO A 49 10.11 9.23 -3.71
CA PRO A 49 10.82 8.95 -4.97
C PRO A 49 12.11 9.74 -5.09
N THR A 50 12.18 10.96 -4.56
CA THR A 50 13.40 11.79 -4.58
C THR A 50 14.59 11.09 -3.92
N ASN A 51 14.34 10.33 -2.85
CA ASN A 51 15.37 9.58 -2.12
C ASN A 51 15.32 8.07 -2.42
N LEU A 52 14.38 7.62 -3.26
CA LEU A 52 14.08 6.22 -3.55
C LEU A 52 13.97 5.36 -2.26
N LYS A 53 13.33 5.92 -1.22
CA LYS A 53 13.20 5.29 0.09
C LYS A 53 11.75 5.07 0.48
N ILE A 54 11.45 3.90 1.01
CA ILE A 54 10.17 3.61 1.65
C ILE A 54 10.15 4.35 2.99
N VAL A 55 9.25 5.32 3.11
CA VAL A 55 9.08 6.14 4.32
C VAL A 55 8.35 5.33 5.38
N THR A 56 7.24 4.69 4.99
CA THR A 56 6.44 3.88 5.92
C THR A 56 5.54 2.89 5.16
N ALA A 57 5.20 1.78 5.79
CA ALA A 57 4.23 0.82 5.28
C ALA A 57 3.31 0.35 6.41
N TYR A 58 1.99 0.40 6.20
CA TYR A 58 1.02 -0.04 7.19
C TYR A 58 -0.32 -0.42 6.57
N PHE A 59 -1.05 -1.31 7.24
CA PHE A 59 -2.41 -1.68 6.84
C PHE A 59 -3.43 -0.61 7.25
N ASP A 60 -4.10 -0.04 6.28
CA ASP A 60 -5.24 0.85 6.46
C ASP A 60 -6.55 0.09 6.30
N ARG A 61 -7.43 0.22 7.30
CA ARG A 61 -8.75 -0.44 7.33
C ARG A 61 -9.87 0.42 6.74
N ASN A 62 -9.65 1.72 6.55
CA ASN A 62 -10.66 2.68 6.09
C ASN A 62 -10.59 2.96 4.59
N MET A 63 -9.44 2.69 3.95
CA MET A 63 -9.24 2.93 2.51
C MET A 63 -10.16 2.14 1.57
N ARG A 64 -10.83 1.08 2.06
CA ARG A 64 -11.80 0.30 1.29
C ARG A 64 -13.00 1.15 0.81
N LYS A 65 -13.37 2.20 1.54
CA LYS A 65 -14.47 3.12 1.15
C LYS A 65 -14.07 4.14 0.06
N LYS A 66 -12.77 4.41 -0.12
CA LYS A 66 -12.30 5.53 -0.97
C LYS A 66 -11.79 5.12 -2.35
N GLY A 67 -11.27 3.92 -2.55
CA GLY A 67 -10.78 3.54 -3.89
C GLY A 67 -9.98 2.25 -3.98
N CYS A 68 -9.51 1.72 -2.85
CA CYS A 68 -8.80 0.44 -2.80
C CYS A 68 -9.83 -0.71 -2.89
N LYS A 69 -10.36 -0.93 -4.10
CA LYS A 69 -11.30 -2.01 -4.41
C LYS A 69 -10.50 -3.23 -4.88
N ASN A 70 -10.89 -4.42 -4.41
CA ASN A 70 -10.45 -5.65 -5.05
C ASN A 70 -11.00 -5.63 -6.49
N GLU A 71 -10.16 -5.94 -7.48
CA GLU A 71 -10.55 -6.05 -8.91
C GLU A 71 -11.66 -7.09 -9.18
N ASN A 72 -12.16 -7.81 -8.16
CA ASN A 72 -13.28 -8.75 -8.26
C ASN A 72 -14.60 -8.18 -7.71
N GLN A 73 -15.02 -7.01 -8.20
CA GLN A 73 -16.45 -6.69 -8.27
C GLN A 73 -16.85 -6.48 -9.72
N VAL A 74 -17.09 -7.58 -10.43
CA VAL A 74 -18.03 -7.66 -11.55
C VAL A 74 -18.94 -8.86 -11.33
#